data_AF-A0AAV1QMM6-F1
#
_entry.id   AF-A0AAV1QMM6-F1
#
_cell.length_a   1.000
_cell.length_b   1.000
_cell.length_c   1.000
_cell.angle_alpha   90.00
_cell.angle_beta   90.00
_cell.angle_gamma   90.00
#
_symmetry.space_group_name_H-M   'P 1'
#
loop_
_entity.id
_entity.type
_entity.pdbx_description
1 polymer ?
#
loop_
_entity_poly.entity_id
_entity_poly.type
_entity_poly.pdbx_seq_one_letter_code
_entity_poly.pdbx_strand_id
1 'polypeptide(L)'
;MESFVEESIEDLELYINTIYNNMSNRRDSKRGRAQLRSSEQDDSSNLEDLLRIRESMTTMEKQLKKLDLLKKLSDNIEDLKQAMDFNNSLIEVLRQDNTSLRVEVNNLKELQKNDKMSNDILEMQCRSMRENLKMDEREVEAIHFSRAHRIGHANASRQKSRPIVAKVHDTKMKMSIMRRGKELRDTNFSISD
;
A
#
# COMPACT_ATOMS: atom_id res chain seq x y z
N MET A 1 7.41 5.14 32.22
CA MET A 1 7.84 6.42 31.63
C MET A 1 7.33 7.60 32.45
N GLU A 2 6.11 7.54 33.00
CA GLU A 2 5.57 8.58 33.90
C GLU A 2 6.40 8.76 35.19
N SER A 3 6.83 7.66 35.84
CA SER A 3 7.59 7.74 37.10
C SER A 3 8.95 8.44 36.99
N PHE A 4 9.56 8.47 35.80
CA PHE A 4 10.88 9.09 35.60
C PHE A 4 10.76 10.60 35.33
N VAL A 5 9.58 11.04 34.90
CA VAL A 5 9.28 12.47 34.67
C VAL A 5 8.91 13.14 35.99
N GLU A 6 8.19 12.45 36.88
CA GLU A 6 7.81 12.97 38.20
C GLU A 6 9.04 13.19 39.10
N GLU A 7 9.95 12.22 39.16
CA GLU A 7 11.19 12.30 39.97
C GLU A 7 12.08 13.48 39.52
N SER A 8 12.11 13.79 38.22
CA SER A 8 12.89 14.90 37.67
C SER A 8 12.25 16.28 37.90
N ILE A 9 10.95 16.35 38.21
CA ILE A 9 10.25 17.60 38.53
C ILE A 9 10.47 17.96 40.00
N GLU A 10 10.39 16.98 40.91
CA GLU A 10 10.63 17.20 42.34
C GLU A 10 12.05 17.71 42.62
N ASP A 11 13.05 17.17 41.92
CA ASP A 11 14.44 17.63 42.01
C ASP A 11 14.63 19.09 41.57
N LEU A 12 13.89 19.52 40.54
CA LEU A 12 13.91 20.89 40.04
C LEU A 12 13.23 21.85 41.03
N GLU A 13 12.11 21.45 41.64
CA GLU A 13 11.42 22.24 42.66
C GLU A 13 12.28 22.42 43.92
N LEU A 14 12.99 21.37 44.34
CA LEU A 14 13.90 21.42 45.48
C LEU A 14 15.08 22.38 45.22
N TYR A 15 15.62 22.38 44.00
CA TYR A 15 16.71 23.27 43.61
C TYR A 15 16.27 24.75 43.59
N ILE A 16 15.09 25.04 43.02
CA ILE A 16 14.54 26.40 42.96
C ILE A 16 14.26 26.94 44.37
N ASN A 17 13.66 26.12 45.25
CA ASN A 17 13.37 26.51 46.62
C ASN A 17 14.66 26.79 47.43
N THR A 18 15.71 26.01 47.20
CA THR A 18 17.03 26.23 47.83
C THR A 18 17.63 27.57 47.42
N ILE A 19 17.55 27.95 46.14
CA ILE A 19 18.02 29.24 45.65
C ILE A 19 17.20 30.39 46.26
N TYR A 20 15.88 30.25 46.29
CA TYR A 20 15.00 31.31 46.80
C TYR A 20 15.23 31.59 48.29
N ASN A 21 15.37 30.53 49.11
CA ASN A 21 15.66 30.65 50.54
C ASN A 21 17.03 31.29 50.81
N ASN A 22 18.05 30.94 50.01
CA ASN A 22 19.38 31.54 50.12
C ASN A 22 19.39 33.04 49.76
N MET A 23 18.53 33.46 48.83
CA MET A 23 18.36 34.88 48.49
C MET A 23 17.56 35.65 49.53
N SER A 24 16.56 35.04 50.16
CA SER A 24 15.75 35.66 51.21
C SER A 24 16.58 35.92 52.47
N ASN A 25 17.40 34.94 52.89
CA ASN A 25 18.27 35.06 54.07
C ASN A 25 19.37 36.14 53.93
N ARG A 26 19.69 36.58 52.70
CA ARG A 26 20.66 37.66 52.46
C ARG A 26 20.07 39.07 52.64
N ARG A 27 18.75 39.23 52.68
CA ARG A 27 18.10 40.56 52.75
C ARG A 27 17.92 41.10 54.17
N ASP A 28 17.95 40.25 55.20
CA ASP A 28 17.69 40.67 56.59
C ASP A 28 18.93 40.96 57.45
N SER A 29 20.15 40.84 56.92
CA SER A 29 21.38 41.00 57.70
C SER A 29 22.12 42.33 57.45
N LYS A 30 21.44 43.47 57.62
CA LYS A 30 22.10 44.80 57.64
C LYS A 30 21.62 45.69 58.80
N ARG A 31 22.04 45.35 60.02
CA ARG A 31 22.25 46.31 61.12
C ARG A 31 23.55 45.96 61.84
N GLY A 32 24.63 46.69 61.54
CA GLY A 32 25.92 46.50 62.22
C GLY A 32 27.04 47.28 61.54
N ARG A 33 27.35 48.43 62.11
CA ARG A 33 28.28 49.48 61.67
C ARG A 33 29.72 49.12 62.07
N ALA A 34 30.67 49.05 61.12
CA ALA A 34 32.08 49.47 61.27
C ALA A 34 32.94 48.95 60.09
N GLN A 35 34.01 49.71 59.79
CA GLN A 35 35.11 49.43 58.85
C GLN A 35 34.95 49.94 57.41
N LEU A 36 35.11 51.26 57.28
CA LEU A 36 35.81 51.87 56.15
C LEU A 36 37.28 51.40 56.19
N ARG A 37 37.64 50.38 55.40
CA ARG A 37 39.00 50.09 54.87
C ARG A 37 39.01 48.76 54.11
N SER A 38 38.54 48.76 52.85
CA SER A 38 38.91 47.77 51.80
C SER A 38 38.07 47.99 50.52
N SER A 39 38.13 49.17 49.90
CA SER A 39 37.33 49.47 48.69
C SER A 39 38.01 49.10 47.36
N GLU A 40 38.89 48.09 47.35
CA GLU A 40 39.52 47.59 46.10
C GLU A 40 39.48 46.06 45.97
N GLN A 41 38.96 45.33 46.97
CA GLN A 41 39.00 43.85 46.97
C GLN A 41 37.63 43.19 46.70
N ASP A 42 36.52 43.92 46.82
CA ASP A 42 35.15 43.41 46.60
C ASP A 42 34.68 43.47 45.12
N ASP A 43 35.28 44.33 44.29
CA ASP A 43 34.88 44.45 42.88
C ASP A 43 35.33 43.26 42.04
N SER A 44 36.45 42.62 42.41
CA SER A 44 36.95 41.40 41.74
C SER A 44 36.04 40.20 41.98
N SER A 45 35.47 40.04 43.18
CA SER A 45 34.57 38.93 43.50
C SER A 45 33.23 39.06 42.78
N ASN A 46 32.71 40.28 42.67
CA ASN A 46 31.47 40.55 41.93
C ASN A 46 31.63 40.31 40.42
N LEU A 47 32.81 40.58 39.85
CA LEU A 47 33.09 40.32 38.44
C LEU A 47 33.13 38.82 38.13
N GLU A 48 33.76 38.03 38.99
CA GLU A 48 33.82 36.56 38.88
C GLU A 48 32.42 35.92 38.94
N ASP A 49 31.57 36.40 39.86
CA ASP A 49 30.18 35.93 39.98
C ASP A 49 29.33 36.31 38.76
N LEU A 50 29.51 37.51 38.20
CA LEU A 50 28.84 37.91 36.96
C LEU A 50 29.28 37.07 35.75
N LEU A 51 30.55 36.67 35.68
CA LEU A 51 31.06 35.77 34.65
C LEU A 51 30.45 34.37 34.77
N ARG A 52 30.34 33.82 35.99
CA ARG A 52 29.68 32.52 36.24
C ARG A 52 28.19 32.55 35.89
N ILE A 53 27.48 33.63 36.22
CA ILE A 53 26.08 33.82 35.83
C ILE A 53 25.96 33.85 34.30
N ARG A 54 26.85 34.58 33.61
CA ARG A 54 26.87 34.63 32.15
C ARG A 54 27.12 33.25 31.54
N GLU A 55 28.08 32.50 32.05
CA GLU A 55 28.34 31.13 31.59
C GLU A 55 27.13 30.23 31.81
N SER A 56 26.51 30.28 32.98
CA SER A 56 25.26 29.56 33.30
C SER A 56 24.13 29.91 32.33
N MET A 57 23.95 31.21 32.02
CA MET A 57 22.97 31.65 31.02
C MET A 57 23.25 31.08 29.64
N THR A 58 24.52 31.05 29.20
CA THR A 58 24.86 30.44 27.90
C THR A 58 24.61 28.94 27.87
N THR A 59 24.78 28.22 28.98
CA THR A 59 24.43 26.80 29.07
C THR A 59 22.92 26.59 29.08
N MET A 60 22.16 27.43 29.78
CA MET A 60 20.69 27.39 29.76
C MET A 60 20.14 27.66 28.36
N GLU A 61 20.68 28.65 27.64
CA GLU A 61 20.31 28.92 26.24
C GLU A 61 20.58 27.72 25.33
N LYS A 62 21.71 27.02 25.52
CA LYS A 62 22.02 25.79 24.77
C LYS A 62 21.05 24.66 25.12
N GLN A 63 20.66 24.53 26.38
CA GLN A 63 19.68 23.52 26.82
C GLN A 63 18.27 23.80 26.27
N LEU A 64 17.83 25.07 26.26
CA LEU A 64 16.56 25.47 25.66
C LEU A 64 16.49 25.13 24.17
N LYS A 65 17.57 25.42 23.41
CA LYS A 65 17.65 25.03 22.00
C LYS A 65 17.56 23.51 21.79
N LYS A 66 18.13 22.71 22.69
CA LYS A 66 18.01 21.24 22.64
C LYS A 66 16.58 20.80 22.93
N LEU A 67 15.89 21.42 23.88
CA LEU A 67 14.49 21.14 24.18
C LEU A 67 13.58 21.47 23.00
N ASP A 68 13.81 22.59 22.31
CA ASP A 68 13.05 22.93 21.09
C ASP A 68 13.22 21.88 19.99
N LEU A 69 14.45 21.36 19.82
CA LEU A 69 14.72 20.28 18.86
C LEU A 69 14.04 18.97 19.28
N LEU A 70 14.07 18.62 20.56
CA LEU A 70 13.38 17.44 21.09
C LEU A 70 11.87 17.53 20.89
N LYS A 71 11.28 18.71 21.08
CA LYS A 71 9.86 18.94 20.82
C LYS A 71 9.52 18.72 19.34
N LYS A 72 10.28 19.32 18.42
CA LYS A 72 10.09 19.10 16.97
C LYS A 72 10.24 17.63 16.59
N LEU A 73 11.18 16.92 17.20
CA LEU A 73 11.36 15.49 16.95
C LEU A 73 10.17 14.68 17.46
N SER A 74 9.65 15.01 18.64
CA SER A 74 8.44 14.39 19.21
C SER A 74 7.23 14.60 18.30
N ASP A 75 7.02 15.82 17.82
CA ASP A 75 5.91 16.14 16.90
C ASP A 75 6.03 15.33 15.60
N ASN A 76 7.24 15.25 15.02
CA ASN A 76 7.48 14.45 13.82
C ASN A 76 7.26 12.94 14.04
N ILE A 77 7.60 12.42 15.24
CA ILE A 77 7.36 11.00 15.58
C ILE A 77 5.86 10.73 15.65
N GLU A 78 5.08 11.64 16.22
CA GLU A 78 3.63 11.50 16.31
C GLU A 78 2.99 11.53 14.91
N ASP A 79 3.42 12.45 14.05
CA ASP A 79 2.97 12.51 12.65
C ASP A 79 3.30 11.23 11.88
N LEU A 80 4.52 10.70 12.05
CA LEU A 80 4.94 9.45 11.43
C LEU A 80 4.11 8.27 11.93
N LYS A 81 3.79 8.24 13.21
CA LYS A 81 2.95 7.19 13.80
C LYS A 81 1.54 7.23 13.21
N GLN A 82 0.93 8.42 13.12
CA GLN A 82 -0.39 8.58 12.49
C GLN A 82 -0.38 8.12 11.02
N ALA A 83 0.65 8.49 10.26
CA ALA A 83 0.81 8.06 8.88
C ALA A 83 1.00 6.53 8.76
N MET A 84 1.74 5.92 9.69
CA MET A 84 1.94 4.48 9.74
C MET A 84 0.64 3.74 10.07
N ASP A 85 -0.13 4.22 11.04
CA ASP A 85 -1.42 3.64 11.43
C ASP A 85 -2.41 3.69 10.26
N PHE A 86 -2.49 4.82 9.57
CA PHE A 86 -3.29 4.95 8.35
C PHE A 86 -2.88 3.95 7.26
N ASN A 87 -1.57 3.82 7.00
CA ASN A 87 -1.06 2.86 6.02
C ASN A 87 -1.36 1.41 6.42
N ASN A 88 -1.27 1.07 7.70
CA ASN A 88 -1.61 -0.26 8.19
C ASN A 88 -3.09 -0.58 7.97
N SER A 89 -4.00 0.38 8.24
CA SER A 89 -5.42 0.21 7.94
C SER A 89 -5.68 0.00 6.44
N LEU A 90 -4.99 0.75 5.56
CA LEU A 90 -5.12 0.57 4.12
C LEU A 90 -4.63 -0.83 3.67
N ILE A 91 -3.52 -1.31 4.24
CA ILE A 91 -3.01 -2.66 3.96
C ILE A 91 -4.01 -3.74 4.38
N GLU A 92 -4.70 -3.57 5.51
CA GLU A 92 -5.73 -4.52 5.95
C GLU A 92 -6.91 -4.58 4.97
N VAL A 93 -7.41 -3.44 4.50
CA VAL A 93 -8.47 -3.39 3.49
C VAL A 93 -8.02 -4.10 2.21
N LEU A 94 -6.82 -3.80 1.71
CA LEU A 94 -6.28 -4.45 0.51
C LEU A 94 -6.08 -5.96 0.69
N ARG A 95 -5.77 -6.43 1.90
CA ARG A 95 -5.69 -7.86 2.20
C ARG A 95 -7.07 -8.52 2.13
N GLN A 96 -8.10 -7.88 2.68
CA GLN A 96 -9.47 -8.37 2.60
C GLN A 96 -9.94 -8.46 1.14
N ASP A 97 -9.74 -7.41 0.35
CA ASP A 97 -10.10 -7.41 -1.07
C ASP A 97 -9.40 -8.51 -1.86
N ASN A 98 -8.10 -8.71 -1.62
CA ASN A 98 -7.35 -9.80 -2.25
C ASN A 98 -7.88 -11.18 -1.86
N THR A 99 -8.30 -11.38 -0.62
CA THR A 99 -8.91 -12.66 -0.21
C THR A 99 -10.24 -12.90 -0.91
N SER A 100 -11.09 -11.87 -1.00
CA SER A 100 -12.38 -11.94 -1.72
C SER A 100 -12.19 -12.24 -3.19
N LEU A 101 -11.26 -11.54 -3.85
CA LEU A 101 -10.93 -11.77 -5.27
C LEU A 101 -10.40 -13.18 -5.52
N ARG A 102 -9.56 -13.72 -4.63
CA ARG A 102 -9.07 -15.10 -4.74
C ARG A 102 -10.21 -16.11 -4.65
N VAL A 103 -11.18 -15.88 -3.77
CA VAL A 103 -12.38 -16.73 -3.66
C VAL A 103 -13.20 -16.67 -4.94
N GLU A 104 -13.46 -15.47 -5.48
CA GLU A 104 -14.22 -15.29 -6.71
C GLU A 104 -13.54 -15.96 -7.92
N VAL A 105 -12.23 -15.78 -8.06
CA VAL A 105 -11.44 -16.44 -9.12
C VAL A 105 -11.50 -17.96 -8.99
N ASN A 106 -11.45 -18.50 -7.77
CA ASN A 106 -11.58 -19.95 -7.57
C ASN A 106 -12.97 -20.44 -7.96
N ASN A 107 -14.03 -19.72 -7.58
CA ASN A 107 -15.41 -20.06 -7.98
C ASN A 107 -15.57 -20.05 -9.51
N LEU A 108 -15.00 -19.05 -10.20
CA LEU A 108 -15.03 -18.98 -11.66
C LEU A 108 -14.27 -20.14 -12.32
N LYS A 109 -13.13 -20.55 -11.75
CA LYS A 109 -12.38 -21.72 -12.24
C LYS A 109 -13.18 -23.01 -12.10
N GLU A 110 -13.89 -23.19 -10.99
CA GLU A 110 -14.75 -24.37 -10.80
C GLU A 110 -15.95 -24.35 -11.76
N LEU A 111 -16.51 -23.19 -12.08
CA LEU A 111 -17.52 -23.06 -13.14
C LEU A 111 -16.98 -23.35 -14.54
N GLN A 112 -15.72 -23.04 -14.84
CA GLN A 112 -15.07 -23.41 -16.10
C GLN A 112 -14.79 -24.91 -16.23
N LYS A 113 -14.62 -25.62 -15.10
CA LYS A 113 -14.49 -27.08 -15.05
C LYS A 113 -15.82 -27.83 -15.13
N ASN A 114 -16.93 -27.18 -15.50
CA ASN A 114 -18.18 -27.88 -15.68
C ASN A 114 -18.09 -28.76 -16.94
N ASP A 115 -17.48 -29.94 -16.78
CA ASP A 115 -17.14 -30.91 -17.83
C ASP A 115 -18.35 -31.25 -18.70
N LYS A 116 -19.55 -31.16 -18.13
CA LYS A 116 -20.80 -31.35 -18.86
C LYS A 116 -20.95 -30.37 -20.04
N MET A 117 -20.68 -29.08 -19.84
CA MET A 117 -20.78 -28.09 -20.92
C MET A 117 -19.66 -28.25 -21.94
N SER A 118 -18.45 -28.62 -21.50
CA SER A 118 -17.34 -28.91 -22.42
C SER A 118 -17.64 -30.14 -23.29
N ASN A 119 -18.20 -31.19 -22.69
CA ASN A 119 -18.59 -32.41 -23.37
C ASN A 119 -19.78 -32.16 -24.32
N ASP A 120 -20.81 -31.42 -23.90
CA ASP A 120 -21.95 -31.06 -24.74
C ASP A 120 -21.48 -30.26 -25.98
N ILE A 121 -20.54 -29.32 -25.81
CA ILE A 121 -19.96 -28.56 -26.92
C ILE A 121 -19.16 -29.46 -27.87
N LEU A 122 -18.33 -30.36 -27.33
CA LEU A 122 -17.56 -31.31 -28.13
C LEU A 122 -18.47 -32.27 -28.90
N GLU A 123 -19.49 -32.82 -28.25
CA GLU A 123 -20.48 -33.69 -28.87
C GLU A 123 -21.21 -32.97 -30.01
N MET A 124 -21.62 -31.72 -29.78
CA MET A 124 -22.28 -30.89 -30.79
C MET A 124 -21.35 -30.58 -31.97
N GLN A 125 -20.06 -30.34 -31.73
CA GLN A 125 -19.04 -30.19 -32.78
C GLN A 125 -18.84 -31.47 -33.58
N CYS A 126 -18.62 -32.61 -32.90
CA CYS A 126 -18.47 -33.92 -33.51
C CYS A 126 -19.68 -34.29 -34.35
N ARG A 127 -20.89 -34.00 -33.87
CA ARG A 127 -22.13 -34.23 -34.63
C ARG A 127 -22.19 -33.37 -35.89
N SER A 128 -21.94 -32.06 -35.78
CA SER A 128 -21.99 -31.15 -36.93
C SER A 128 -20.93 -31.50 -37.98
N MET A 129 -19.70 -31.85 -37.57
CA MET A 129 -18.62 -32.22 -38.49
C MET A 129 -18.82 -33.60 -39.10
N ARG A 130 -19.41 -34.56 -38.37
CA ARG A 130 -19.85 -35.85 -38.94
C ARG A 130 -20.92 -35.67 -40.00
N GLU A 131 -22.00 -34.96 -39.68
CA GLU A 131 -23.16 -34.80 -40.55
C GLU A 131 -22.83 -33.98 -41.81
N ASN A 132 -22.07 -32.89 -41.67
CA ASN A 132 -21.84 -31.95 -42.77
C ASN A 132 -20.52 -32.21 -43.51
N LEU A 133 -19.45 -32.55 -42.78
CA LEU A 133 -18.11 -32.72 -43.37
C LEU A 133 -17.70 -34.19 -43.53
N LYS A 134 -18.55 -35.15 -43.15
CA LYS A 134 -18.27 -36.60 -43.21
C LYS A 134 -16.91 -36.93 -42.59
N MET A 135 -16.63 -36.35 -41.43
CA MET A 135 -15.39 -36.59 -40.67
C MET A 135 -15.58 -37.65 -39.61
N ASP A 136 -14.60 -38.53 -39.44
CA ASP A 136 -14.62 -39.53 -38.38
C ASP A 136 -14.37 -38.88 -37.02
N GLU A 137 -14.87 -39.48 -35.95
CA GLU A 137 -14.78 -38.93 -34.59
C GLU A 137 -13.34 -38.66 -34.15
N ARG A 138 -12.42 -39.58 -34.47
CA ARG A 138 -10.97 -39.43 -34.21
C ARG A 138 -10.36 -38.26 -34.98
N GLU A 139 -10.84 -38.00 -36.21
CA GLU A 139 -10.35 -36.87 -36.99
C GLU A 139 -10.86 -35.56 -36.41
N VAL A 140 -12.10 -35.51 -35.90
CA VAL A 140 -12.68 -34.32 -35.28
C VAL A 140 -12.00 -34.00 -33.94
N GLU A 141 -11.74 -35.00 -33.11
CA GLU A 141 -11.02 -34.84 -31.83
C GLU A 141 -9.62 -34.25 -32.01
N ALA A 142 -8.97 -34.52 -33.14
CA ALA A 142 -7.65 -33.99 -33.46
C ALA A 142 -7.68 -32.51 -33.93
N ILE A 143 -8.86 -31.91 -34.13
CA ILE A 143 -8.99 -30.53 -34.62
C ILE A 143 -8.94 -29.58 -33.44
N HIS A 144 -7.84 -28.84 -33.35
CA HIS A 144 -7.68 -27.78 -32.35
C HIS A 144 -7.85 -26.40 -32.97
N PHE A 145 -8.81 -25.63 -32.45
CA PHE A 145 -9.00 -24.23 -32.82
C PHE A 145 -8.29 -23.33 -31.80
N SER A 146 -7.40 -22.44 -32.26
CA SER A 146 -6.80 -21.42 -31.39
C SER A 146 -7.82 -20.36 -30.97
N ARG A 147 -8.75 -20.02 -31.88
CA ARG A 147 -9.82 -19.04 -31.65
C ARG A 147 -10.95 -19.24 -32.64
N ALA A 148 -12.18 -18.94 -32.21
CA ALA A 148 -13.35 -18.83 -33.08
C ALA A 148 -14.18 -17.63 -32.65
N HIS A 149 -14.56 -16.76 -33.58
CA HIS A 149 -15.38 -15.59 -33.29
C HIS A 149 -16.21 -15.18 -34.50
N ARG A 150 -17.31 -14.44 -34.28
CA ARG A 150 -18.12 -13.89 -35.37
C ARG A 150 -17.54 -12.56 -35.83
N ILE A 151 -17.53 -12.30 -37.13
CA ILE A 151 -17.09 -11.01 -37.70
C ILE A 151 -18.30 -10.08 -37.93
N GLY A 152 -18.08 -8.76 -37.80
CA GLY A 152 -19.09 -7.71 -38.01
C GLY A 152 -19.74 -7.21 -36.72
N HIS A 153 -20.65 -6.23 -36.82
CA HIS A 153 -21.42 -5.73 -35.67
C HIS A 153 -22.73 -6.53 -35.50
N ALA A 154 -23.23 -6.60 -34.27
CA ALA A 154 -24.49 -7.25 -33.97
C ALA A 154 -25.64 -6.38 -34.49
N ASN A 155 -26.23 -6.77 -35.61
CA ASN A 155 -27.38 -6.08 -36.20
C ASN A 155 -28.60 -6.98 -36.08
N ALA A 156 -29.59 -6.56 -35.29
CA ALA A 156 -30.84 -7.29 -35.06
C ALA A 156 -31.72 -7.43 -36.32
N SER A 157 -31.50 -6.59 -37.35
CA SER A 157 -32.29 -6.57 -38.58
C SER A 157 -31.78 -7.50 -39.69
N ARG A 158 -30.65 -8.20 -39.50
CA ARG A 158 -30.10 -9.08 -40.55
C ARG A 158 -30.80 -10.45 -40.51
N GLN A 159 -31.44 -10.82 -41.63
CA GLN A 159 -32.00 -12.16 -41.84
C GLN A 159 -30.94 -13.28 -41.88
N LYS A 160 -29.66 -12.95 -42.13
CA LYS A 160 -28.55 -13.92 -42.17
C LYS A 160 -27.65 -13.79 -40.96
N SER A 161 -27.28 -14.92 -40.37
CA SER A 161 -26.31 -14.99 -39.27
C SER A 161 -24.94 -14.48 -39.70
N ARG A 162 -24.20 -13.88 -38.76
CA ARG A 162 -22.84 -13.36 -39.00
C ARG A 162 -21.86 -14.49 -39.30
N PRO A 163 -20.92 -14.30 -40.25
CA PRO A 163 -19.89 -15.29 -40.53
C PRO A 163 -19.02 -15.54 -39.29
N ILE A 164 -18.59 -16.80 -39.11
CA ILE A 164 -17.67 -17.22 -38.07
C ILE A 164 -16.29 -17.37 -38.71
N VAL A 165 -15.28 -16.80 -38.07
CA VAL A 165 -13.88 -17.03 -38.43
C VAL A 165 -13.20 -17.81 -37.32
N ALA A 166 -12.60 -18.94 -37.73
CA ALA A 166 -11.90 -19.85 -36.85
C ALA A 166 -10.45 -20.00 -37.29
N LYS A 167 -9.51 -19.98 -36.33
CA LYS A 167 -8.09 -20.26 -36.57
C LYS A 167 -7.81 -21.70 -36.15
N VAL A 168 -7.49 -22.55 -37.11
CA VAL A 168 -7.06 -23.94 -36.87
C VAL A 168 -5.56 -23.95 -36.57
N HIS A 169 -5.14 -24.75 -35.57
CA HIS A 169 -3.74 -24.88 -35.18
C HIS A 169 -2.90 -25.60 -36.24
N ASP A 170 -3.39 -26.74 -36.72
CA ASP A 170 -2.69 -27.56 -37.71
C ASP A 170 -3.14 -27.21 -39.13
N THR A 171 -2.18 -26.82 -39.97
CA THR A 171 -2.39 -26.54 -41.39
C THR A 171 -2.93 -27.76 -42.14
N LYS A 172 -2.53 -28.99 -41.78
CA LYS A 172 -3.06 -30.21 -42.41
C LYS A 172 -4.55 -30.38 -42.12
N MET A 173 -4.95 -30.17 -40.87
CA MET A 173 -6.36 -30.20 -40.48
C MET A 173 -7.16 -29.09 -41.15
N LYS A 174 -6.61 -27.86 -41.20
CA LYS A 174 -7.22 -26.76 -41.97
C LYS A 174 -7.49 -27.17 -43.42
N MET A 175 -6.49 -27.71 -44.10
CA MET A 175 -6.63 -28.13 -45.51
C MET A 175 -7.64 -29.26 -45.68
N SER A 176 -7.71 -30.22 -44.75
CA SER A 176 -8.71 -31.28 -44.75
C SER A 176 -10.13 -30.72 -44.63
N ILE A 177 -10.36 -29.83 -43.66
CA ILE A 177 -11.64 -29.13 -43.45
C ILE A 177 -12.02 -28.33 -44.70
N MET A 178 -11.08 -27.58 -45.27
CA MET A 178 -11.31 -26.79 -46.48
C MET A 178 -11.64 -27.66 -47.69
N ARG A 179 -10.98 -28.81 -47.84
CA ARG A 179 -11.26 -29.76 -48.93
C ARG A 179 -12.66 -30.31 -48.82
N ARG A 180 -13.07 -30.80 -47.64
CA ARG A 180 -14.41 -31.35 -47.41
C ARG A 180 -15.49 -30.27 -47.42
N GLY A 181 -15.16 -29.05 -46.97
CA GLY A 181 -16.04 -27.89 -47.00
C GLY A 181 -16.45 -27.44 -48.39
N LYS A 182 -15.73 -27.84 -49.45
CA LYS A 182 -16.16 -27.61 -50.84
C LYS A 182 -17.45 -28.36 -51.18
N GLU A 183 -17.69 -29.51 -50.54
CA GLU A 183 -18.92 -30.29 -50.71
C GLU A 183 -20.15 -29.61 -50.08
N LEU A 184 -19.94 -28.56 -49.26
CA LEU A 184 -21.02 -27.82 -48.62
C LEU A 184 -21.62 -26.72 -49.51
N ARG A 185 -21.06 -26.42 -50.69
CA ARG A 185 -21.46 -25.24 -51.50
C ARG A 185 -22.95 -25.16 -51.86
N ASP A 186 -23.63 -26.30 -51.92
CA ASP A 186 -25.07 -26.38 -52.23
C ASP A 186 -25.95 -26.58 -50.98
N THR A 187 -25.37 -26.39 -49.79
CA THR A 187 -26.06 -26.49 -48.50
C THR A 187 -26.29 -25.11 -47.88
N ASN A 188 -26.92 -25.06 -46.70
CA ASN A 188 -27.06 -23.83 -45.91
C ASN A 188 -25.74 -23.32 -45.31
N PHE A 189 -24.67 -24.09 -45.44
CA PHE A 189 -23.35 -23.78 -44.90
C PHE A 189 -22.34 -23.62 -46.03
N SER A 190 -21.35 -22.75 -45.84
CA SER A 190 -20.20 -22.66 -46.75
C SER A 190 -18.95 -22.36 -45.95
N ILE A 191 -17.81 -22.88 -46.40
CA ILE A 191 -16.51 -22.64 -45.79
C ILE A 191 -15.60 -22.04 -46.85
N SER A 192 -14.96 -20.91 -46.51
CA SER A 192 -13.99 -20.20 -47.33
C SER A 192 -12.74 -19.88 -46.52
N ASP A 193 -11.62 -19.66 -47.21
CA ASP A 193 -10.36 -19.21 -46.60
C ASP A 193 -10.43 -17.71 -46.28
#